data_AF-A0A6B3AS35-F1
#
_entry.id   AF-A0A6B3AS35-F1
#
_cell.length_a   1.000
_cell.length_b   1.000
_cell.length_c   1.000
_cell.angle_alpha   90.00
_cell.angle_beta   90.00
_cell.angle_gamma   90.00
#
_symmetry.space_group_name_H-M   'P 1'
#
loop_
_entity.id
_entity.type
_entity.pdbx_description
1 polymer ?
#
loop_
_entity_poly.entity_id
_entity_poly.type
_entity_poly.pdbx_seq_one_letter_code
_entity_poly.pdbx_strand_id
1 'polypeptide(L)'
;PTAAADALRLLRKQDAGRAALLVTGAPDDVPGEPPVEGRPYAADLVRGPDELMPAVRRLLRGIVVVGTLEDAEQLVYARPGLTAVTAEGDLLGAHFAQGGSAGAPSLLEVQASVDEAAAELAELAVRCEELAREQTAAEARRRECAARVEELGERRRAADREKSAVA
;
A
#
# COMPACT_ATOMS: atom_id res chain seq x y z
N PRO A 1 26.64 9.06 -7.52
CA PRO A 1 26.82 9.14 -6.03
C PRO A 1 26.33 10.46 -5.41
N THR A 2 26.62 11.63 -6.00
CA THR A 2 26.22 12.94 -5.45
C THR A 2 24.70 13.07 -5.28
N ALA A 3 23.92 12.71 -6.30
CA ALA A 3 22.46 12.75 -6.24
C ALA A 3 21.88 11.89 -5.09
N ALA A 4 22.47 10.71 -4.84
CA ALA A 4 22.06 9.86 -3.72
C ALA A 4 22.38 10.51 -2.37
N ALA A 5 23.55 11.15 -2.23
CA ALA A 5 23.91 11.88 -1.03
C ALA A 5 22.96 13.08 -0.79
N ASP A 6 22.58 13.80 -1.84
CA ASP A 6 21.63 14.91 -1.75
C ASP A 6 20.23 14.44 -1.35
N ALA A 7 19.76 13.32 -1.90
CA ALA A 7 18.50 12.71 -1.49
C ALA A 7 18.52 12.31 0.01
N LEU A 8 19.60 11.69 0.49
CA LEU A 8 19.73 11.33 1.90
C LEU A 8 19.80 12.57 2.82
N ARG A 9 20.47 13.65 2.39
CA ARG A 9 20.47 14.92 3.12
C ARG A 9 19.08 15.54 3.19
N LEU A 10 18.32 15.44 2.10
CA LEU A 10 16.94 15.93 2.06
C LEU A 10 16.04 15.17 3.03
N LEU A 11 16.10 13.83 3.04
CA LEU A 11 15.34 13.00 3.98
C LEU A 11 15.64 13.38 5.42
N ARG A 12 16.91 13.58 5.76
CA ARG A 12 17.31 14.03 7.10
C ARG A 12 16.83 15.44 7.43
N LYS A 13 16.91 16.37 6.48
CA LYS A 13 16.47 17.77 6.69
C LYS A 13 14.97 17.88 6.93
N GLN A 14 14.18 16.99 6.32
CA GLN A 14 12.72 17.01 6.39
C GLN A 14 12.15 16.00 7.39
N ASP A 15 12.99 15.26 8.12
CA ASP A 15 12.59 14.14 8.97
C ASP A 15 11.67 13.13 8.23
N ALA A 16 11.95 12.91 6.95
CA ALA A 16 11.09 12.14 6.04
C ALA A 16 11.42 10.63 6.04
N GLY A 17 11.98 10.11 7.13
CA GLY A 17 12.29 8.69 7.28
C GLY A 17 13.58 8.23 6.58
N ARG A 18 13.59 6.97 6.14
CA ARG A 18 14.78 6.28 5.59
C ARG A 18 14.50 5.68 4.22
N ALA A 19 15.51 5.69 3.36
CA ALA A 19 15.49 5.02 2.07
C ALA A 19 16.81 4.29 1.82
N ALA A 20 16.75 3.22 1.01
CA ALA A 20 17.91 2.63 0.36
C ALA A 20 17.89 3.05 -1.12
N LEU A 21 19.03 3.48 -1.65
CA LEU A 21 19.14 4.02 -3.01
C LEU A 21 20.11 3.17 -3.83
N LEU A 22 19.70 2.74 -5.01
CA LEU A 22 20.59 2.11 -5.99
C LEU A 22 21.30 3.19 -6.79
N VAL A 23 22.63 3.20 -6.78
CA VAL A 23 23.44 4.20 -7.46
C VAL A 23 24.04 3.60 -8.73
N THR A 24 23.75 4.22 -9.87
CA THR A 24 24.18 3.77 -11.21
C THR A 24 25.41 4.56 -11.70
N GLY A 25 25.99 4.12 -12.82
CA GLY A 25 27.13 4.77 -13.47
C GLY A 25 28.52 4.33 -12.99
N ALA A 26 28.60 3.35 -12.09
CA ALA A 26 29.85 2.63 -11.82
C ALA A 26 30.11 1.59 -12.92
N PRO A 27 31.37 1.33 -13.29
CA PRO A 27 31.71 0.32 -14.30
C PRO A 27 31.29 -1.08 -13.84
N ASP A 28 30.93 -1.92 -14.80
CA ASP A 28 30.62 -3.34 -14.58
C ASP A 28 31.92 -4.14 -14.48
N ASP A 29 32.61 -4.02 -13.34
CA ASP A 29 33.89 -4.67 -13.05
C ASP A 29 33.72 -5.95 -12.23
N VAL A 30 32.49 -6.43 -12.04
CA VAL A 30 32.18 -7.56 -11.18
C VAL A 30 32.60 -8.85 -11.89
N PRO A 31 33.64 -9.58 -11.43
CA PRO A 31 33.99 -10.85 -12.03
C PRO A 31 32.80 -11.81 -11.90
N GLY A 32 32.49 -12.51 -12.98
CA GLY A 32 31.47 -13.55 -12.99
C GLY A 32 31.76 -14.61 -11.92
N GLU A 33 30.71 -15.07 -11.25
CA GLU A 33 30.86 -16.05 -10.19
C GLU A 33 30.95 -17.46 -10.76
N PRO A 34 31.77 -18.34 -10.16
CA PRO A 34 31.92 -19.71 -10.65
C PRO A 34 30.59 -20.46 -10.50
N PRO A 35 30.17 -21.25 -11.49
CA PRO A 35 28.92 -22.00 -11.42
C PRO A 35 28.75 -22.81 -10.13
N VAL A 36 27.52 -22.90 -9.65
CA VAL A 36 27.15 -23.64 -8.44
C VAL A 36 26.24 -24.80 -8.83
N GLU A 37 26.82 -25.94 -9.22
CA GLU A 37 26.11 -27.24 -9.33
C GLU A 37 24.72 -27.21 -10.02
N GLY A 38 24.55 -26.39 -11.06
CA GLY A 38 23.28 -26.25 -11.79
C GLY A 38 22.22 -25.37 -11.12
N ARG A 39 22.54 -24.74 -9.99
CA ARG A 39 21.71 -23.72 -9.32
C ARG A 39 21.99 -22.34 -9.93
N PRO A 40 20.94 -21.56 -10.27
CA PRO A 40 21.12 -20.24 -10.85
C PRO A 40 21.50 -19.21 -9.78
N TYR A 41 22.36 -18.27 -10.15
CA TYR A 41 22.52 -17.04 -9.38
C TYR A 41 21.28 -16.15 -9.54
N ALA A 42 20.89 -15.44 -8.49
CA ALA A 42 19.76 -14.51 -8.54
C ALA A 42 19.96 -13.44 -9.61
N ALA A 43 21.21 -12.99 -9.81
CA ALA A 43 21.57 -12.01 -10.84
C ALA A 43 21.23 -12.48 -12.27
N ASP A 44 21.27 -13.79 -12.54
CA ASP A 44 21.00 -14.36 -13.88
C ASP A 44 19.50 -14.44 -14.19
N LEU A 45 18.65 -14.35 -13.15
CA LEU A 45 17.20 -14.41 -13.28
C LEU A 45 16.55 -13.04 -13.47
N VAL A 46 17.32 -11.95 -13.31
CA VAL A 46 16.81 -10.58 -13.38
C VAL A 46 17.18 -9.93 -14.70
N ARG A 47 16.23 -9.22 -15.30
CA ARG A 47 16.41 -8.44 -16.53
C ARG A 47 15.89 -7.03 -16.32
N GLY A 48 16.55 -6.05 -16.94
CA GLY A 48 16.19 -4.65 -16.82
C GLY A 48 17.02 -3.77 -17.75
N PRO A 49 16.84 -2.44 -17.68
CA PRO A 49 17.61 -1.49 -18.47
C PRO A 49 19.11 -1.61 -18.21
N ASP A 50 19.92 -1.56 -19.27
CA ASP A 50 21.37 -1.74 -19.21
C ASP A 50 22.07 -0.77 -18.25
N GLU A 51 21.52 0.44 -18.08
CA GLU A 51 22.04 1.45 -17.16
C GLU A 51 21.93 1.04 -15.67
N LEU A 52 20.98 0.16 -15.34
CA LEU A 52 20.73 -0.32 -13.98
C LEU A 52 21.41 -1.65 -13.69
N MET A 53 21.57 -2.49 -14.72
CA MET A 53 22.00 -3.88 -14.55
C MET A 53 23.36 -4.06 -13.84
N PRO A 54 24.39 -3.23 -14.06
CA PRO A 54 25.65 -3.35 -13.30
C PRO A 54 25.44 -3.22 -11.79
N ALA A 55 24.61 -2.27 -11.37
CA ALA A 55 24.31 -2.05 -9.95
C ALA A 55 23.47 -3.20 -9.37
N VAL A 56 22.51 -3.73 -10.15
CA VAL A 56 21.69 -4.89 -9.76
C VAL A 56 22.54 -6.16 -9.62
N ARG A 57 23.41 -6.45 -10.59
CA ARG A 57 24.32 -7.60 -10.54
C ARG A 57 25.27 -7.53 -9.34
N ARG A 58 25.78 -6.33 -9.02
CA ARG A 58 26.59 -6.12 -7.82
C ARG A 58 25.79 -6.40 -6.54
N LEU A 59 24.54 -5.95 -6.47
CA LEU A 59 23.68 -6.15 -5.30
C LEU A 59 23.32 -7.62 -5.09
N LEU A 60 23.08 -8.35 -6.18
CA LEU A 60 22.70 -9.77 -6.16
C LEU A 60 23.89 -10.74 -6.19
N ARG A 61 25.11 -10.21 -6.04
CA ARG A 61 26.33 -11.00 -6.08
C ARG A 61 26.37 -12.00 -4.92
N GLY A 62 26.74 -13.24 -5.20
CA GLY A 62 26.87 -14.31 -4.21
C GLY A 62 25.53 -14.91 -3.79
N ILE A 63 24.41 -14.45 -4.35
CA ILE A 63 23.07 -14.93 -4.01
C ILE A 63 22.65 -16.02 -5.00
N VAL A 64 22.41 -17.23 -4.48
CA VAL A 64 22.03 -18.41 -5.25
C VAL A 64 20.59 -18.79 -4.91
N VAL A 65 19.78 -19.03 -5.93
CA VAL A 65 18.40 -19.48 -5.73
C VAL A 65 18.37 -20.99 -5.52
N VAL A 66 17.69 -21.43 -4.45
CA VAL A 66 17.56 -22.84 -4.06
C VAL A 66 16.10 -23.24 -3.90
N GLY A 67 15.84 -24.55 -3.98
CA GLY A 67 14.48 -25.08 -3.89
C GLY A 67 13.93 -25.07 -2.47
N THR A 68 14.75 -25.43 -1.49
CA THR A 68 14.33 -25.57 -0.08
C THR A 68 15.36 -25.02 0.90
N LEU A 69 14.98 -24.91 2.18
CA LEU A 69 15.88 -24.49 3.23
C LEU A 69 16.97 -25.55 3.51
N GLU A 70 16.68 -26.84 3.32
CA GLU A 70 17.68 -27.90 3.40
C GLU A 70 18.75 -27.76 2.30
N ASP A 71 18.35 -27.40 1.08
CA ASP A 71 19.28 -27.08 -0.01
C ASP A 71 20.13 -25.84 0.34
N ALA A 72 19.50 -24.84 0.98
CA ALA A 72 20.17 -23.63 1.44
C ALA A 72 21.27 -23.95 2.45
N GLU A 73 20.96 -24.78 3.45
CA GLU A 73 21.92 -25.24 4.46
C GLU A 73 23.10 -25.95 3.81
N GLN A 74 22.84 -26.95 2.96
CA GLN A 74 23.89 -27.71 2.27
C GLN A 74 24.80 -26.78 1.45
N LEU A 75 24.22 -25.81 0.74
CA LEU A 75 24.97 -24.85 -0.05
C LEU A 75 25.89 -23.99 0.84
N VAL A 76 25.35 -23.42 1.92
CA VAL A 76 26.12 -22.54 2.81
C VAL A 76 27.22 -23.31 3.54
N TYR A 77 26.98 -24.57 3.94
CA TYR A 77 28.03 -25.42 4.51
C TYR A 77 29.15 -25.70 3.50
N ALA A 78 28.82 -25.99 2.25
CA ALA A 78 29.82 -26.26 1.20
C ALA A 78 30.55 -24.99 0.75
N ARG A 79 29.87 -23.84 0.72
CA ARG A 79 30.41 -22.54 0.26
C ARG A 79 29.96 -21.41 1.20
N PRO A 80 30.65 -21.21 2.35
CA PRO A 80 30.27 -20.20 3.35
C PRO A 80 30.29 -18.75 2.86
N GLY A 81 30.94 -18.48 1.72
CA GLY A 81 30.95 -17.15 1.08
C GLY A 81 29.70 -16.83 0.24
N LEU A 82 28.76 -17.77 0.09
CA LEU A 82 27.51 -17.58 -0.64
C LEU A 82 26.33 -17.37 0.30
N THR A 83 25.27 -16.77 -0.25
CA THR A 83 23.95 -16.66 0.38
C THR A 83 22.94 -17.42 -0.46
N ALA A 84 22.19 -18.30 0.15
CA ALA A 84 21.08 -19.00 -0.47
C ALA A 84 19.79 -18.19 -0.30
N VAL A 85 18.92 -18.19 -1.32
CA VAL A 85 17.56 -17.65 -1.26
C VAL A 85 16.55 -18.71 -1.69
N THR A 86 15.52 -18.96 -0.89
CA THR A 86 14.42 -19.86 -1.25
C THR A 86 13.35 -19.12 -2.07
N ALA A 87 12.49 -19.86 -2.78
CA ALA A 87 11.34 -19.27 -3.47
C ALA A 87 10.31 -18.63 -2.52
N GLU A 88 10.33 -19.01 -1.24
CA GLU A 88 9.48 -18.44 -0.18
C GLU A 88 10.05 -17.14 0.40
N GLY A 89 11.28 -16.77 0.01
CA GLY A 89 11.94 -15.52 0.41
C GLY A 89 12.87 -15.65 1.61
N ASP A 90 13.15 -16.87 2.07
CA ASP A 90 14.15 -17.08 3.12
C ASP A 90 15.55 -16.89 2.56
N LEU A 91 16.35 -16.10 3.25
CA LEU A 91 17.77 -15.86 3.00
C LEU A 91 18.60 -16.57 4.06
N LEU A 92 19.58 -17.35 3.63
CA LEU A 92 20.52 -18.03 4.52
C LEU A 92 21.95 -17.82 4.04
N GLY A 93 22.78 -17.21 4.87
CA GLY A 93 24.23 -17.13 4.71
C GLY A 93 24.95 -17.63 5.95
N ALA A 94 26.28 -17.76 5.89
CA ALA A 94 27.05 -18.35 6.99
C ALA A 94 26.99 -17.58 8.33
N HIS A 95 26.64 -16.29 8.29
CA HIS A 95 26.64 -15.40 9.45
C HIS A 95 25.35 -14.61 9.64
N PHE A 96 24.41 -14.73 8.71
CA PHE A 96 23.16 -13.99 8.71
C PHE A 96 22.07 -14.84 8.07
N ALA A 97 20.89 -14.84 8.66
CA ALA A 97 19.71 -15.48 8.12
C ALA A 97 18.53 -14.54 8.29
N GLN A 98 17.63 -14.52 7.32
CA GLN A 98 16.39 -13.76 7.35
C GLN A 98 15.31 -14.60 6.71
N GLY A 99 14.23 -14.86 7.44
CA GLY A 99 13.14 -15.70 6.97
C GLY A 99 12.00 -15.68 7.98
N GLY A 100 10.89 -16.32 7.64
CA GLY A 100 9.69 -16.36 8.47
C GLY A 100 8.40 -16.29 7.67
N SER A 101 7.26 -16.47 8.35
CA SER A 101 5.96 -16.49 7.68
C SER A 101 5.61 -15.14 7.08
N ALA A 102 5.28 -15.10 5.79
CA ALA A 102 4.69 -13.94 5.11
C ALA A 102 3.31 -13.49 5.65
N GLY A 103 2.77 -14.18 6.67
CA GLY A 103 1.37 -14.08 7.07
C GLY A 103 1.06 -13.30 8.35
N ALA A 104 2.04 -12.90 9.16
CA ALA A 104 1.79 -12.06 10.32
C ALA A 104 2.07 -10.59 9.94
N PRO A 105 1.06 -9.72 9.83
CA PRO A 105 1.29 -8.31 9.54
C PRO A 105 2.23 -7.75 10.61
N SER A 106 3.26 -7.06 10.15
CA SER A 106 4.19 -6.37 11.04
C SER A 106 3.42 -5.33 11.87
N LEU A 107 3.92 -4.99 13.06
CA LEU A 107 3.29 -3.94 13.88
C LEU A 107 3.12 -2.61 13.13
N LEU A 108 4.02 -2.31 12.19
CA LEU A 108 3.91 -1.12 11.34
C LEU A 108 2.77 -1.23 10.33
N GLU A 109 2.56 -2.40 9.72
CA GLU A 109 1.42 -2.63 8.81
C GLU A 109 0.08 -2.62 9.54
N VAL A 110 0.04 -3.21 10.74
CA VAL A 110 -1.14 -3.12 11.61
C VAL A 110 -1.41 -1.66 11.97
N GLN A 111 -0.39 -0.89 12.36
CA GLN A 111 -0.57 0.52 12.70
C GLN A 111 -1.03 1.35 11.50
N ALA A 112 -0.45 1.13 10.31
CA ALA A 112 -0.89 1.81 9.09
C ALA A 112 -2.36 1.51 8.76
N SER A 113 -2.79 0.26 8.94
CA SER A 113 -4.18 -0.16 8.71
C SER A 113 -5.15 0.49 9.70
N VAL A 114 -4.72 0.67 10.96
CA VAL A 114 -5.48 1.39 11.99
C VAL A 114 -5.59 2.87 11.66
N ASP A 115 -4.48 3.50 11.23
CA ASP A 115 -4.45 4.92 10.89
C ASP A 115 -5.33 5.22 9.66
N GLU A 116 -5.30 4.35 8.64
CA GLU A 116 -6.16 4.43 7.45
C GLU A 116 -7.64 4.29 7.81
N ALA A 117 -8.01 3.27 8.58
CA ALA A 117 -9.38 3.07 9.01
C ALA A 117 -9.91 4.23 9.88
N ALA A 118 -9.05 4.84 10.71
CA ALA A 118 -9.40 6.01 11.50
C ALA A 118 -9.66 7.24 10.62
N ALA A 119 -8.89 7.43 9.55
CA ALA A 119 -9.09 8.51 8.59
C ALA A 119 -10.40 8.34 7.81
N GLU A 120 -10.69 7.12 7.31
CA GLU A 120 -11.94 6.81 6.61
C GLU A 120 -13.17 7.01 7.52
N LEU A 121 -13.08 6.59 8.78
CA LEU A 121 -14.16 6.78 9.76
C LEU A 121 -14.47 8.27 9.98
N ALA A 122 -13.43 9.11 10.08
CA ALA A 122 -13.60 10.55 10.25
C ALA A 122 -14.30 11.18 9.03
N GLU A 123 -13.95 10.78 7.81
CA GLU A 123 -14.61 11.25 6.59
C GLU A 123 -16.09 10.84 6.52
N LEU A 124 -16.38 9.56 6.81
CA LEU A 124 -17.75 9.04 6.80
C LEU A 124 -18.63 9.72 7.86
N ALA A 125 -18.07 10.05 9.03
CA ALA A 125 -18.81 10.75 10.07
C ALA A 125 -19.29 12.13 9.58
N VAL A 126 -18.43 12.90 8.91
CA VAL A 126 -18.79 14.21 8.33
C VAL A 126 -19.93 14.04 7.32
N ARG A 127 -19.83 13.06 6.42
CA ARG A 127 -20.86 12.80 5.40
C ARG A 127 -22.20 12.38 6.00
N CYS A 128 -22.19 11.58 7.06
CA CYS A 128 -23.40 11.20 7.79
C CYS A 128 -24.08 12.43 8.42
N GLU A 129 -23.33 13.36 8.99
CA GLU A 129 -23.89 14.60 9.54
C GLU A 129 -24.52 15.48 8.45
N GLU A 130 -23.87 15.60 7.30
CA GLU A 130 -24.41 16.36 6.16
C GLU A 130 -25.73 15.76 5.67
N LEU A 131 -25.77 14.44 5.45
CA LEU A 131 -26.99 13.74 5.02
C LEU A 131 -28.12 13.85 6.06
N ALA A 132 -27.81 13.82 7.35
CA ALA A 132 -28.79 14.00 8.42
C ALA A 132 -29.39 15.42 8.40
N ARG A 133 -28.57 16.45 8.15
CA ARG A 133 -29.04 17.84 7.96
C ARG A 133 -29.95 17.96 6.74
N GLU A 134 -29.57 17.36 5.62
CA GLU A 134 -30.37 17.34 4.39
C GLU A 134 -31.71 16.64 4.58
N GLN A 135 -31.72 15.49 5.26
CA GLN A 135 -32.94 14.75 5.59
C GLN A 135 -33.88 15.62 6.44
N THR A 136 -33.37 16.24 7.50
CA THR A 136 -34.15 17.10 8.39
C THR A 136 -34.78 18.26 7.62
N ALA A 137 -34.02 18.90 6.73
CA ALA A 137 -34.52 19.97 5.88
C ALA A 137 -35.61 19.49 4.90
N ALA A 138 -35.44 18.30 4.32
CA ALA A 138 -36.44 17.70 3.43
C ALA A 138 -37.73 17.34 4.18
N GLU A 139 -37.64 16.85 5.41
CA GLU A 139 -38.80 16.58 6.26
C GLU A 139 -39.55 17.86 6.62
N ALA A 140 -38.84 18.93 6.96
CA ALA A 140 -39.44 20.23 7.25
C ALA A 140 -40.22 20.75 6.03
N ARG A 141 -39.61 20.71 4.83
CA ARG A 141 -40.29 21.10 3.58
C ARG A 141 -41.52 20.24 3.31
N ARG A 142 -41.43 18.93 3.53
CA ARG A 142 -42.58 18.01 3.35
C ARG A 142 -43.73 18.39 4.27
N ARG A 143 -43.46 18.68 5.55
CA ARG A 143 -44.48 19.10 6.53
C ARG A 143 -45.13 20.43 6.11
N GLU A 144 -44.34 21.40 5.67
CA GLU A 144 -44.85 22.68 5.19
C GLU A 144 -45.77 22.52 3.97
N CYS A 145 -45.36 21.73 2.98
CA CYS A 145 -46.18 21.44 1.80
C CYS A 145 -47.49 20.73 2.18
N ALA A 146 -47.44 19.75 3.09
CA ALA A 146 -48.63 19.03 3.56
C ALA A 146 -49.64 20.00 4.23
N ALA A 147 -49.15 20.88 5.11
CA ALA A 147 -50.00 21.88 5.76
C ALA A 147 -50.67 22.83 4.75
N ARG A 148 -49.94 23.28 3.72
CA ARG A 148 -50.50 24.10 2.63
C ARG A 148 -51.59 23.37 1.84
N VAL A 149 -51.41 22.07 1.58
CA VAL A 149 -52.42 21.26 0.88
C VAL A 149 -53.69 21.13 1.72
N GLU A 150 -53.57 20.93 3.03
CA GLU A 150 -54.71 20.87 3.94
C GLU A 150 -55.48 22.20 3.97
N GLU A 151 -54.77 23.33 4.13
CA GLU A 151 -55.37 24.68 4.12
C GLU A 151 -56.15 24.95 2.82
N LEU A 152 -55.53 24.68 1.67
CA LEU A 152 -56.19 24.86 0.37
C LEU A 152 -57.40 23.94 0.21
N GLY A 153 -57.32 22.72 0.73
CA GLY A 153 -58.44 21.78 0.75
C GLY A 153 -59.62 22.26 1.59
N GLU A 154 -59.37 22.86 2.75
CA GLU A 154 -60.40 23.47 3.60
C GLU A 154 -61.08 24.67 2.92
N ARG A 155 -60.28 25.57 2.33
CA ARG A 155 -60.78 26.74 1.60
C ARG A 155 -61.68 26.34 0.43
N ARG A 156 -61.27 25.33 -0.35
CA ARG A 156 -62.10 24.78 -1.44
C ARG A 156 -63.42 24.22 -0.91
N ARG A 157 -63.40 23.42 0.16
CA ARG A 157 -64.62 22.86 0.76
C ARG A 157 -65.57 23.94 1.28
N ALA A 158 -65.05 25.03 1.83
CA ALA A 158 -65.85 26.17 2.25
C ALA A 158 -66.54 26.86 1.05
N ALA A 159 -65.79 27.16 0.00
CA ALA A 159 -66.33 27.76 -1.22
C ALA A 159 -67.38 26.88 -1.91
N ASP A 160 -67.19 25.55 -1.92
CA ASP A 160 -68.16 24.61 -2.48
C ASP A 160 -69.47 24.58 -1.66
N ARG A 161 -69.41 24.71 -0.33
CA ARG A 161 -70.62 24.80 0.53
C ARG A 161 -71.39 26.10 0.31
N GLU A 162 -70.69 27.23 0.17
CA GLU A 162 -71.32 28.53 -0.12
C GLU A 162 -72.06 28.48 -1.47
N LYS A 163 -71.45 27.91 -2.50
CA LYS A 163 -72.09 27.76 -3.82
C LYS A 163 -73.36 26.91 -3.76
N SER A 164 -73.33 25.80 -3.03
CA SER A 164 -74.50 24.92 -2.90
C SER A 164 -75.63 25.51 -2.04
N ALA A 165 -75.37 26.52 -1.21
CA ALA A 165 -76.38 27.20 -0.40
C ALA A 165 -77.12 28.34 -1.13
N VAL A 166 -76.58 28.79 -2.27
CA VAL A 166 -77.15 29.86 -3.10
C VAL A 166 -78.02 29.30 -4.24
N ALA A 167 -77.98 27.99 -4.48
CA ALA A 167 -78.82 27.27 -5.45
C ALA A 167 -80.05 26.67 -4.77
#